data_AF-A0AAU3KJY8-F1
#
_entry.id   AF-A0AAU3KJY8-F1
#
_cell.length_a   1.000
_cell.length_b   1.000
_cell.length_c   1.000
_cell.angle_alpha   90.00
_cell.angle_beta   90.00
_cell.angle_gamma   90.00
#
_symmetry.space_group_name_H-M   'P 1'
#
loop_
_entity.id
_entity.type
_entity.pdbx_description
1 polymer ?
#
loop_
_entity_poly.entity_id
_entity_poly.type
_entity_poly.pdbx_seq_one_letter_code
_entity_poly.pdbx_strand_id
1 'polypeptide(L)'
;MTTAPTLTGQDIAEAEGAVTALLEATLAANGFSTTSKEYAVLRALATRGPVAVPAEFHAYLAGQRQLGIDAAGAAALLGGMEAKGFVGGAAVDGPGPVELTAAGAAELKTLMQTVGPLTRPIFGGSDPEELATAHRVLASVIERAKKLRAGQAL
;
A
#
# COMPACT_ATOMS: atom_id res chain seq x y z
N MET A 1 -7.60 -21.85 32.67
CA MET A 1 -8.04 -21.49 31.31
C MET A 1 -7.41 -20.14 30.99
N THR A 2 -6.53 -20.07 30.00
CA THR A 2 -5.95 -18.81 29.53
C THR A 2 -6.80 -18.29 28.38
N THR A 3 -7.46 -17.16 28.59
CA THR A 3 -8.17 -16.45 27.51
C THR A 3 -7.15 -15.93 26.53
N ALA A 4 -7.31 -16.23 25.23
CA ALA A 4 -6.45 -15.67 24.20
C ALA A 4 -6.56 -14.13 24.20
N PRO A 5 -5.44 -13.40 24.03
CA PRO A 5 -5.48 -11.95 23.91
C PRO A 5 -6.35 -11.55 22.71
N THR A 6 -7.12 -10.47 22.87
CA THR A 6 -7.96 -9.92 21.81
C THR A 6 -7.14 -8.97 20.94
N LEU A 7 -7.37 -8.98 19.62
CA LEU A 7 -6.76 -8.04 18.68
C LEU A 7 -7.04 -6.59 19.09
N THR A 8 -5.99 -5.78 19.15
CA THR A 8 -6.02 -4.35 19.48
C THR A 8 -5.45 -3.50 18.36
N GLY A 9 -5.61 -2.17 18.47
CA GLY A 9 -4.95 -1.24 17.56
C GLY A 9 -3.42 -1.27 17.64
N GLN A 10 -2.86 -1.67 18.78
CA GLN A 10 -1.41 -1.81 18.95
C GLN A 10 -0.89 -2.98 18.10
N ASP A 11 -1.56 -4.14 18.13
CA ASP A 11 -1.17 -5.30 17.32
C ASP A 11 -1.17 -4.96 15.82
N ILE A 12 -2.16 -4.18 15.37
CA ILE A 12 -2.25 -3.73 13.98
C ILE A 12 -1.08 -2.81 13.62
N ALA A 13 -0.73 -1.86 14.51
CA ALA A 13 0.37 -0.93 14.27
C ALA A 13 1.74 -1.64 14.29
N GLU A 14 1.97 -2.56 15.21
CA GLU A 14 3.21 -3.34 15.29
C GLU A 14 3.35 -4.27 14.07
N ALA A 15 2.26 -4.92 13.65
CA ALA A 15 2.25 -5.76 12.45
C ALA A 15 2.53 -4.94 11.18
N GLU A 16 1.92 -3.76 11.02
CA GLU A 16 2.20 -2.86 9.91
C GLU A 16 3.69 -2.45 9.89
N GLY A 17 4.22 -2.00 11.02
CA GLY A 17 5.62 -1.60 11.14
C GLY A 17 6.60 -2.74 10.82
N ALA A 18 6.34 -3.95 11.33
CA ALA A 18 7.19 -5.12 11.08
C ALA A 18 7.18 -5.53 9.60
N VAL A 19 6.01 -5.53 8.96
CA VAL A 19 5.87 -5.87 7.53
C VAL A 19 6.52 -4.81 6.64
N THR A 20 6.33 -3.52 6.96
CA THR A 20 6.96 -2.41 6.23
C THR A 20 8.49 -2.46 6.36
N ALA A 21 9.01 -2.68 7.57
CA ALA A 21 10.46 -2.82 7.79
C ALA A 21 11.06 -4.00 7.02
N LEU A 22 10.37 -5.15 6.98
CA LEU A 22 10.81 -6.31 6.19
C LEU A 22 10.83 -5.99 4.69
N LEU A 23 9.80 -5.31 4.17
CA LEU A 23 9.75 -4.88 2.77
C LEU A 23 10.94 -3.97 2.45
N GLU A 24 11.18 -2.95 3.27
CA GLU A 24 12.27 -1.99 3.06
C GLU A 24 13.65 -2.64 3.09
N ALA A 25 13.89 -3.52 4.07
CA ALA A 25 15.12 -4.30 4.13
C ALA A 25 15.29 -5.20 2.91
N THR A 26 14.20 -5.81 2.42
CA THR A 26 14.21 -6.67 1.24
C THR A 26 14.53 -5.88 -0.03
N LEU A 27 13.91 -4.71 -0.21
CA LEU A 27 14.18 -3.82 -1.35
C LEU A 27 15.66 -3.40 -1.37
N ALA A 28 16.17 -2.95 -0.23
CA ALA A 28 17.56 -2.54 -0.07
C ALA A 28 18.55 -3.68 -0.33
N ALA A 29 18.31 -4.87 0.26
CA ALA A 29 19.19 -6.03 0.11
C ALA A 29 19.27 -6.55 -1.34
N ASN A 30 18.24 -6.30 -2.15
CA ASN A 30 18.19 -6.69 -3.56
C ASN A 30 18.58 -5.55 -4.51
N GLY A 31 19.03 -4.39 -3.98
CA GLY A 31 19.52 -3.28 -4.79
C GLY A 31 18.44 -2.54 -5.58
N PHE A 32 17.17 -2.64 -5.19
CA PHE A 32 16.10 -1.88 -5.84
C PHE A 32 16.23 -0.39 -5.54
N SER A 33 16.04 0.44 -6.57
CA SER A 33 15.89 1.90 -6.42
C SER A 33 14.44 2.31 -6.12
N THR A 34 13.50 1.37 -6.26
CA THR A 34 12.08 1.56 -5.93
C THR A 34 11.90 1.52 -4.42
N THR A 35 11.32 2.58 -3.87
CA THR A 35 11.04 2.70 -2.42
C THR A 35 9.78 1.94 -2.00
N SER A 36 9.58 1.72 -0.70
CA SER A 36 8.35 1.14 -0.15
C SER A 36 7.09 1.91 -0.54
N LYS A 37 7.18 3.25 -0.60
CA LYS A 37 6.09 4.14 -1.02
C LYS A 37 5.77 4.02 -2.51
N GLU A 38 6.78 3.99 -3.36
CA GLU A 38 6.61 3.78 -4.81
C GLU A 38 6.03 2.38 -5.09
N TYR A 39 6.51 1.36 -4.38
CA TYR A 39 5.94 0.01 -4.45
C TYR A 39 4.45 -0.02 -4.06
N ALA A 40 4.07 0.73 -3.02
CA ALA A 40 2.67 0.87 -2.62
C ALA A 40 1.82 1.55 -3.69
N VAL A 41 2.33 2.61 -4.34
CA VAL A 41 1.64 3.29 -5.47
C VAL A 41 1.49 2.34 -6.66
N LEU A 42 2.56 1.63 -7.05
CA LEU A 42 2.52 0.65 -8.15
C LEU A 42 1.43 -0.40 -7.92
N ARG A 43 1.40 -0.97 -6.71
CA ARG A 43 0.37 -1.96 -6.32
C ARG A 43 -1.04 -1.38 -6.30
N ALA A 44 -1.20 -0.16 -5.81
CA ALA A 44 -2.50 0.50 -5.76
C ALA A 44 -3.08 0.70 -7.17
N LEU A 45 -2.27 1.20 -8.11
CA LEU A 45 -2.69 1.37 -9.50
C LEU A 45 -2.92 0.03 -10.21
N ALA A 46 -2.07 -0.97 -9.99
CA ALA A 46 -2.27 -2.31 -10.56
C ALA A 46 -3.58 -2.97 -10.10
N THR A 47 -4.00 -2.71 -8.86
CA THR A 47 -5.23 -3.30 -8.28
C THR A 47 -6.47 -2.51 -8.68
N ARG A 48 -6.38 -1.19 -8.77
CA ARG A 48 -7.52 -0.29 -9.05
C ARG A 48 -7.76 -0.05 -10.53
N GLY A 49 -6.73 -0.23 -11.35
CA GLY A 49 -6.70 0.27 -12.72
C GLY A 49 -6.44 1.79 -12.77
N PRO A 50 -6.57 2.39 -13.97
CA PRO A 50 -6.40 3.83 -14.17
C PRO A 50 -7.32 4.66 -13.27
N VAL A 51 -6.78 5.72 -12.65
CA VAL A 51 -7.55 6.66 -11.83
C VAL A 51 -7.89 7.88 -12.67
N ALA A 52 -9.19 8.07 -12.95
CA ALA A 52 -9.66 9.10 -13.87
C ALA A 52 -9.28 10.54 -13.46
N VAL A 53 -9.32 10.83 -12.15
CA VAL A 53 -9.08 12.19 -11.63
C VAL A 53 -7.77 12.20 -10.82
N PRO A 54 -6.67 12.80 -11.34
CA PRO A 54 -5.39 12.82 -10.63
C PRO A 54 -5.46 13.42 -9.23
N ALA A 55 -6.17 14.53 -9.05
CA ALA A 55 -6.37 15.16 -7.74
C ALA A 55 -6.93 14.20 -6.68
N GLU A 56 -7.83 13.29 -7.06
CA GLU A 56 -8.38 12.29 -6.13
C GLU A 56 -7.31 11.26 -5.72
N PHE A 57 -6.42 10.89 -6.64
CA PHE A 57 -5.33 9.97 -6.32
C PHE A 57 -4.29 10.62 -5.41
N HIS A 58 -3.95 11.89 -5.64
CA HIS A 58 -3.08 12.67 -4.74
C HIS A 58 -3.68 12.76 -3.34
N ALA A 59 -4.97 13.11 -3.23
CA ALA A 59 -5.68 13.18 -1.96
C ALA A 59 -5.75 11.81 -1.27
N TYR A 60 -5.96 10.73 -2.04
CA TYR A 60 -5.93 9.37 -1.52
C TYR A 60 -4.58 9.02 -0.90
N LEU A 61 -3.47 9.33 -1.58
CA LEU A 61 -2.11 9.06 -1.11
C LEU A 61 -1.76 9.89 0.13
N ALA A 62 -2.05 11.19 0.13
CA ALA A 62 -1.85 12.06 1.29
C ALA A 62 -2.71 11.64 2.50
N GLY A 63 -3.86 10.99 2.24
CA GLY A 63 -4.71 10.41 3.28
C GLY A 63 -4.22 9.07 3.84
N GLN A 64 -3.20 8.44 3.24
CA GLN A 64 -2.63 7.18 3.73
C GLN A 64 -1.57 7.45 4.80
N ARG A 65 -1.96 7.32 6.08
CA ARG A 65 -1.03 7.55 7.21
C ARG A 65 0.25 6.70 7.13
N GLN A 66 0.14 5.46 6.64
CA GLN A 66 1.28 4.57 6.46
C GLN A 66 2.28 5.04 5.40
N LEU A 67 1.89 5.93 4.49
CA LEU A 67 2.83 6.56 3.56
C LEU A 67 3.59 7.72 4.22
N GLY A 68 3.09 8.28 5.32
CA GLY A 68 3.79 9.36 6.04
C GLY A 68 4.08 10.60 5.19
N ILE A 69 3.22 10.91 4.22
CA ILE A 69 3.35 12.05 3.31
C ILE A 69 2.11 12.94 3.36
N ASP A 70 2.30 14.24 3.16
CA ASP A 70 1.24 15.22 2.97
C ASP A 70 0.91 15.40 1.48
N ALA A 71 0.12 16.43 1.14
CA ALA A 71 -0.24 16.73 -0.25
C ALA A 71 0.98 17.06 -1.12
N ALA A 72 1.95 17.81 -0.59
CA ALA A 72 3.17 18.14 -1.31
C ALA A 72 4.04 16.89 -1.52
N GLY A 73 4.13 16.02 -0.52
CA GLY A 73 4.81 14.73 -0.61
C GLY A 73 4.16 13.78 -1.60
N ALA A 74 2.83 13.74 -1.69
CA ALA A 74 2.11 12.96 -2.71
C ALA A 74 2.42 13.46 -4.12
N ALA A 75 2.45 14.78 -4.32
CA ALA A 75 2.82 15.37 -5.61
C ALA A 75 4.28 15.09 -5.98
N ALA A 76 5.20 15.23 -5.04
CA ALA A 76 6.61 14.91 -5.26
C ALA A 76 6.83 13.41 -5.57
N LEU A 77 6.13 12.52 -4.86
CA LEU A 77 6.18 11.07 -5.10
C LEU A 77 5.72 10.72 -6.52
N LEU A 78 4.55 11.22 -6.93
CA LEU A 78 4.00 10.95 -8.25
C LEU A 78 4.83 11.58 -9.38
N GLY A 79 5.30 12.81 -9.20
CA GLY A 79 6.21 13.45 -10.16
C GLY A 79 7.53 12.69 -10.29
N GLY A 80 8.08 12.16 -9.19
CA GLY A 80 9.27 11.31 -9.22
C GLY A 80 9.03 9.99 -9.96
N MET A 81 7.88 9.36 -9.74
CA MET A 81 7.51 8.14 -10.47
C MET A 81 7.24 8.39 -11.95
N GLU A 82 6.67 9.54 -12.32
CA GLU A 82 6.46 9.95 -13.71
C GLU A 82 7.81 10.22 -14.40
N ALA A 83 8.76 10.86 -13.70
CA ALA A 83 10.13 11.06 -14.19
C ALA A 83 10.90 9.74 -14.38
N LYS A 84 10.65 8.74 -13.52
CA LYS A 84 11.15 7.36 -13.70
C LYS A 84 10.42 6.61 -14.84
N GLY A 85 9.36 7.19 -15.39
CA GLY A 85 8.52 6.58 -16.41
C GLY A 85 7.66 5.44 -15.88
N PHE A 86 7.42 5.33 -14.58
CA PHE A 86 6.59 4.27 -13.98
C PHE A 86 5.09 4.56 -14.05
N VAL A 87 4.71 5.83 -13.99
CA VAL A 87 3.32 6.28 -14.11
C VAL A 87 3.20 7.35 -15.19
N GLY A 88 2.01 7.52 -15.74
CA GLY A 88 1.68 8.61 -16.65
C GLY A 88 0.42 9.34 -16.20
N GLY A 89 0.27 10.60 -16.64
CA GLY A 89 -0.92 11.41 -16.37
C GLY A 89 -1.04 11.84 -14.91
N ALA A 90 0.10 11.92 -14.20
CA ALA A 90 0.11 12.03 -12.74
C ALA A 90 0.10 13.47 -12.20
N ALA A 91 0.18 14.47 -13.09
CA ALA A 91 0.04 15.88 -12.71
C ALA A 91 -1.29 16.13 -11.98
N VAL A 92 -1.24 16.80 -10.82
CA VAL A 92 -2.39 16.97 -9.92
C VAL A 92 -3.59 17.67 -10.61
N ASP A 93 -3.30 18.70 -11.41
CA ASP A 93 -4.28 19.46 -12.20
C ASP A 93 -4.34 18.99 -13.67
N GLY A 94 -3.77 17.81 -13.95
CA GLY A 94 -3.72 17.23 -15.29
C GLY A 94 -5.04 16.60 -15.73
N PRO A 95 -5.19 16.31 -17.04
CA PRO A 95 -6.40 15.70 -17.58
C PRO A 95 -6.58 14.22 -17.18
N GLY A 96 -5.53 13.57 -16.65
CA GLY A 96 -5.54 12.15 -16.34
C GLY A 96 -5.67 11.24 -17.57
N PRO A 97 -5.96 9.94 -17.37
CA PRO A 97 -5.97 9.27 -16.07
C PRO A 97 -4.55 9.07 -15.50
N VAL A 98 -4.44 8.89 -14.18
CA VAL A 98 -3.20 8.38 -13.57
C VAL A 98 -3.15 6.88 -13.78
N GLU A 99 -2.12 6.37 -14.45
CA GLU A 99 -2.00 4.95 -14.75
C GLU A 99 -0.56 4.45 -14.73
N LEU A 100 -0.41 3.12 -14.63
CA LEU A 100 0.88 2.47 -14.82
C LEU A 100 1.28 2.52 -16.29
N THR A 101 2.52 2.90 -16.56
CA THR A 101 3.11 2.66 -17.87
C THR A 101 3.52 1.18 -18.01
N ALA A 102 3.94 0.79 -19.21
CA ALA A 102 4.57 -0.52 -19.42
C ALA A 102 5.81 -0.74 -18.54
N ALA A 103 6.62 0.31 -18.32
CA ALA A 103 7.80 0.23 -17.47
C ALA A 103 7.43 0.08 -15.99
N GLY A 104 6.42 0.81 -15.50
CA GLY A 104 5.92 0.65 -14.13
C GLY A 104 5.31 -0.74 -13.87
N ALA A 105 4.58 -1.28 -14.85
CA ALA A 105 4.04 -2.64 -14.77
C ALA A 105 5.16 -3.71 -14.76
N ALA A 106 6.20 -3.52 -15.57
CA ALA A 106 7.36 -4.41 -15.59
C ALA A 106 8.16 -4.36 -14.27
N GLU A 107 8.38 -3.16 -13.73
CA GLU A 107 9.03 -2.97 -12.43
C GLU A 107 8.23 -3.65 -11.31
N LEU A 108 6.91 -3.43 -11.27
CA LEU A 108 6.05 -4.08 -10.28
C LEU A 108 6.11 -5.60 -10.40
N LYS A 109 6.12 -6.15 -11.62
CA LYS A 109 6.24 -7.59 -11.84
C LYS A 109 7.56 -8.13 -11.28
N THR A 110 8.67 -7.47 -11.56
CA THR A 110 10.00 -7.82 -11.03
C THR A 110 9.99 -7.78 -9.50
N LEU A 111 9.48 -6.70 -8.91
CA LEU A 111 9.35 -6.55 -7.46
C LEU A 111 8.51 -7.67 -6.84
N MET A 112 7.36 -8.01 -7.44
CA MET A 112 6.52 -9.10 -6.94
C MET A 112 7.19 -10.48 -7.02
N GLN A 113 7.99 -10.72 -8.06
CA GLN A 113 8.73 -11.97 -8.23
C GLN A 113 9.90 -12.10 -7.24
N THR A 114 10.55 -10.98 -6.89
CA THR A 114 11.69 -10.98 -5.98
C THR A 114 11.27 -10.86 -4.50
N VAL A 115 10.40 -9.90 -4.19
CA VAL A 115 9.96 -9.61 -2.81
C VAL A 115 8.94 -10.64 -2.33
N GLY A 116 8.01 -11.05 -3.19
CA GLY A 116 6.92 -11.96 -2.82
C GLY A 116 7.38 -13.24 -2.12
N PRO A 117 8.34 -14.00 -2.68
CA PRO A 117 8.89 -15.19 -2.03
C PRO A 117 9.60 -14.92 -0.71
N LEU A 118 10.16 -13.72 -0.51
CA LEU A 118 10.91 -13.34 0.69
C LEU A 118 9.99 -12.86 1.82
N THR A 119 8.85 -12.25 1.47
CA THR A 119 7.86 -11.82 2.46
C THR A 119 6.82 -12.90 2.77
N ARG A 120 6.56 -13.84 1.85
CA ARG A 120 5.55 -14.92 2.05
C ARG A 120 5.77 -15.77 3.30
N PRO A 121 7.01 -16.08 3.75
CA PRO A 121 7.24 -16.86 4.96
C PRO A 121 6.69 -16.23 6.24
N ILE A 122 6.41 -14.93 6.31
CA ILE A 122 5.78 -14.32 7.50
C ILE A 122 4.37 -14.82 7.75
N PHE A 123 3.71 -15.36 6.71
CA PHE A 123 2.43 -16.05 6.81
C PHE A 123 2.60 -17.57 6.93
N GLY A 124 3.84 -18.07 6.83
CA GLY A 124 4.16 -19.47 7.01
C GLY A 124 3.95 -19.87 8.47
N GLY A 125 3.22 -20.97 8.68
CA GLY A 125 2.89 -21.47 10.02
C GLY A 125 1.50 -21.05 10.52
N SER A 126 0.78 -20.17 9.82
CA SER A 126 -0.63 -19.88 10.09
C SER A 126 -1.55 -20.80 9.30
N ASP A 127 -2.69 -21.18 9.89
CA ASP A 127 -3.74 -21.91 9.20
C ASP A 127 -4.40 -20.99 8.13
N PRO A 128 -4.69 -21.47 6.90
CA PRO A 128 -5.41 -20.69 5.89
C PRO A 128 -6.75 -20.09 6.38
N GLU A 129 -7.48 -20.79 7.25
CA GLU A 129 -8.73 -20.31 7.84
C GLU A 129 -8.50 -19.19 8.86
N GLU A 130 -7.41 -19.26 9.63
CA GLU A 130 -7.00 -18.19 10.54
C GLU A 130 -6.63 -16.93 9.76
N LEU A 131 -5.87 -17.07 8.66
CA LEU A 131 -5.54 -15.96 7.76
C LEU A 131 -6.79 -15.34 7.13
N ALA A 132 -7.74 -16.17 6.70
CA ALA A 132 -9.03 -15.69 6.18
C ALA A 132 -9.84 -14.95 7.26
N THR A 133 -9.80 -15.42 8.51
CA THR A 133 -10.44 -14.77 9.64
C THR A 133 -9.78 -13.43 9.95
N ALA A 134 -8.46 -13.38 10.04
CA ALA A 134 -7.70 -12.16 10.24
C ALA A 134 -8.02 -11.12 9.14
N HIS A 135 -8.07 -11.55 7.87
CA HIS A 135 -8.46 -10.69 6.76
C HIS A 135 -9.86 -10.09 6.95
N ARG A 136 -10.87 -10.91 7.28
CA ARG A 136 -12.24 -10.42 7.52
C ARG A 136 -12.32 -9.43 8.68
N VAL A 137 -11.60 -9.69 9.76
CA VAL A 137 -11.56 -8.80 10.93
C VAL A 137 -10.93 -7.46 10.55
N LEU A 138 -9.75 -7.46 9.90
CA LEU A 138 -9.08 -6.24 9.48
C LEU A 138 -9.91 -5.44 8.46
N ALA A 139 -10.55 -6.11 7.51
CA ALA A 139 -11.46 -5.46 6.55
C ALA A 139 -12.64 -4.79 7.26
N SER A 140 -13.25 -5.47 8.23
CA SER A 140 -14.35 -4.92 9.04
C SER A 140 -13.90 -3.72 9.88
N VAL A 141 -12.70 -3.78 10.49
CA VAL A 141 -12.11 -2.65 11.23
C VAL A 141 -11.89 -1.45 10.32
N ILE A 142 -11.35 -1.65 9.12
CA ILE A 142 -11.14 -0.58 8.12
C ILE A 142 -12.47 0.08 7.75
N GLU A 143 -13.49 -0.70 7.41
CA GLU A 143 -14.80 -0.16 7.03
C GLU A 143 -15.48 0.60 8.17
N ARG A 144 -15.45 0.06 9.40
CA ARG A 144 -15.99 0.73 10.59
C ARG A 144 -15.25 2.03 10.90
N ALA A 145 -13.92 2.04 10.78
CA ALA A 145 -13.11 3.24 10.96
C ALA A 145 -13.46 4.32 9.92
N LYS A 146 -13.65 3.96 8.65
CA LYS A 146 -14.10 4.88 7.60
C LYS A 146 -15.47 5.48 7.91
N LYS A 147 -16.45 4.64 8.29
CA LYS A 147 -17.80 5.08 8.69
C LYS A 147 -17.75 6.09 9.83
N LEU A 148 -17.04 5.75 10.92
CA LEU A 148 -16.92 6.65 12.08
C LEU A 148 -16.24 7.97 11.72
N ARG A 149 -15.18 7.94 10.89
CA ARG A 149 -14.51 9.16 10.42
C ARG A 149 -15.44 10.05 9.58
N ALA A 150 -16.40 9.45 8.88
CA ALA A 150 -17.44 10.14 8.13
C ALA A 150 -18.67 10.55 8.98
N GLY A 151 -18.65 10.29 10.29
CA GLY A 151 -19.77 10.59 11.20
C GLY A 151 -20.97 9.64 11.07
N GLN A 152 -20.77 8.45 10.49
CA GLN A 152 -21.83 7.45 10.29
C GLN A 152 -21.92 6.47 11.46
N ALA A 153 -23.12 5.96 11.72
CA ALA A 153 -23.34 4.84 12.65
C ALA A 153 -22.75 3.53 12.09
N LEU A 154 -22.35 2.61 12.98
CA LEU A 154 -21.72 1.33 12.61
C LEU A 154 -22.70 0.27 12.10
#